data_AF-A0A1H9XEZ8-F1
#
_entry.id   AF-A0A1H9XEZ8-F1
#
_cell.length_a   1.000
_cell.length_b   1.000
_cell.length_c   1.000
_cell.angle_alpha   90.00
_cell.angle_beta   90.00
_cell.angle_gamma   90.00
#
_symmetry.space_group_name_H-M   'P 1'
#
loop_
_entity.id
_entity.type
_entity.pdbx_description
1 polymer ?
#
loop_
_entity_poly.entity_id
_entity_poly.type
_entity_poly.pdbx_seq_one_letter_code
_entity_poly.pdbx_strand_id
1 'polypeptide(L)'
;MKLKFLYLTITVFSIGIIIGCTNKQVIEENTNDTDNYGDVRAVAWEFINEKGWNDRAKEDWQSAKVKKTIADNSYELLDKTYDGKEVLTVSFEDKNSVVIGTPSILVDPDSNEVIGYMPSE
;
A
#
# COMPACT_ATOMS: atom_id res chain seq x y z
N MET A 1 -28.50 17.29 -65.62
CA MET A 1 -28.13 18.67 -66.01
C MET A 1 -27.51 19.34 -64.79
N LYS A 2 -26.23 19.72 -64.90
CA LYS A 2 -25.42 20.61 -64.05
C LYS A 2 -25.67 20.58 -62.53
N LEU A 3 -24.74 19.97 -61.79
CA LEU A 3 -24.20 20.61 -60.60
C LEU A 3 -22.68 20.37 -60.55
N LYS A 4 -21.94 21.39 -61.00
CA LYS A 4 -20.51 21.54 -60.74
C LYS A 4 -20.39 21.97 -59.28
N PHE A 5 -19.53 21.34 -58.47
CA PHE A 5 -18.69 22.07 -57.52
C PHE A 5 -17.38 21.32 -57.28
N LEU A 6 -16.32 22.05 -57.63
CA LEU A 6 -14.89 21.81 -57.48
C LEU A 6 -14.46 22.32 -56.09
N TYR A 7 -13.24 21.98 -55.67
CA TYR A 7 -12.43 22.44 -54.52
C TYR A 7 -12.49 21.51 -53.28
N LEU A 8 -11.45 20.75 -52.91
CA LEU A 8 -10.01 21.04 -52.67
C LEU A 8 -9.79 21.84 -51.39
N THR A 9 -9.53 21.13 -50.27
CA THR A 9 -8.54 21.46 -49.23
C THR A 9 -8.36 20.25 -48.30
N ILE A 10 -7.24 19.55 -48.44
CA ILE A 10 -6.73 18.64 -47.40
C ILE A 10 -6.02 19.53 -46.38
N THR A 11 -6.67 19.79 -45.24
CA THR A 11 -6.05 20.41 -44.09
C THR A 11 -5.32 19.36 -43.27
N VAL A 12 -4.00 19.31 -43.45
CA VAL A 12 -3.07 18.69 -42.50
C VAL A 12 -3.18 19.46 -41.18
N PHE A 13 -3.66 18.81 -40.13
CA PHE A 13 -3.56 19.32 -38.76
C PHE A 13 -2.65 18.40 -37.97
N SER A 14 -1.37 18.76 -37.95
CA SER A 14 -0.40 18.29 -36.98
C SER A 14 -0.66 18.98 -35.65
N ILE A 15 -0.99 18.23 -34.59
CA ILE A 15 -0.72 18.67 -33.21
C ILE A 15 -0.22 17.45 -32.43
N GLY A 16 1.04 17.52 -32.01
CA GLY A 16 1.64 16.58 -31.07
C GLY A 16 1.08 16.79 -29.67
N ILE A 17 0.85 15.70 -28.96
CA ILE A 17 0.59 15.72 -27.52
C ILE A 17 1.76 15.02 -26.85
N ILE A 18 2.48 15.84 -26.11
CA ILE A 18 3.58 15.52 -25.22
C ILE A 18 2.96 14.72 -24.07
N ILE A 19 3.26 13.42 -23.97
CA ILE A 19 2.89 12.64 -22.79
C ILE A 19 3.86 13.05 -21.68
N GLY A 20 3.38 13.89 -20.77
CA GLY A 20 4.12 14.28 -19.58
C GLY A 20 4.31 13.09 -18.65
N CYS A 21 5.55 12.88 -18.20
CA CYS A 21 5.84 12.09 -17.02
C CYS A 21 5.11 12.73 -15.84
N THR A 22 4.01 12.12 -15.40
CA THR A 22 3.39 12.45 -14.12
C THR A 22 4.37 12.05 -13.02
N ASN A 23 4.84 13.06 -12.27
CA ASN A 23 5.54 12.87 -11.02
C ASN A 23 4.67 12.00 -10.10
N LYS A 24 5.29 10.96 -9.53
CA LYS A 24 4.72 10.12 -8.49
C LYS A 24 4.45 11.02 -7.27
N GLN A 25 3.26 11.59 -7.21
CA GLN A 25 2.77 12.29 -6.04
C GLN A 25 2.47 11.21 -5.02
N VAL A 26 3.39 11.02 -4.07
CA VAL A 26 3.12 10.29 -2.84
C VAL A 26 2.00 11.06 -2.17
N ILE A 27 0.78 10.54 -2.33
CA ILE A 27 -0.38 11.01 -1.59
C ILE A 27 -0.13 10.57 -0.15
N GLU A 28 0.44 11.46 0.65
CA GLU A 28 0.24 11.42 2.09
C GLU A 28 -1.23 11.79 2.34
N GLU A 29 -2.08 10.77 2.39
CA GLU A 29 -3.44 10.92 2.91
C GLU A 29 -3.34 11.12 4.43
N ASN A 30 -3.23 12.39 4.83
CA ASN A 30 -3.70 12.86 6.12
C ASN A 30 -5.23 12.94 6.04
N THR A 31 -5.92 11.85 6.36
CA THR A 31 -7.37 11.87 6.58
C THR A 31 -7.64 11.72 8.06
N ASN A 32 -8.26 12.76 8.63
CA ASN A 32 -9.08 12.68 9.84
C ASN A 32 -10.28 11.76 9.57
N ASP A 33 -10.00 10.48 9.38
CA ASP A 33 -11.01 9.43 9.36
C ASP A 33 -11.20 8.96 10.80
N THR A 34 -12.42 8.62 11.17
CA THR A 34 -12.64 7.89 12.43
C THR A 34 -11.81 6.61 12.28
N ASP A 35 -10.77 6.45 13.10
CA ASP A 35 -9.72 5.43 12.93
C ASP A 35 -10.33 4.02 12.80
N ASN A 36 -10.58 3.61 11.56
CA ASN A 36 -11.35 2.42 11.20
C ASN A 36 -10.48 1.15 11.15
N TYR A 37 -9.24 1.25 11.65
CA TYR A 37 -8.27 0.15 11.60
C TYR A 37 -7.98 -0.43 12.99
N GLY A 38 -8.90 -0.25 13.95
CA GLY A 38 -8.79 -0.86 15.28
C GLY A 38 -8.56 -2.36 15.22
N ASP A 39 -9.45 -3.08 14.53
CA ASP A 39 -9.39 -4.54 14.41
C ASP A 39 -8.13 -5.01 13.66
N VAL A 40 -7.75 -4.30 12.59
CA VAL A 40 -6.54 -4.59 11.81
C VAL A 40 -5.28 -4.48 12.68
N ARG A 41 -5.18 -3.44 13.52
CA ARG A 41 -4.05 -3.27 14.44
C ARG A 41 -4.05 -4.32 15.54
N ALA A 42 -5.22 -4.67 16.08
CA ALA A 42 -5.37 -5.69 17.10
C ALA A 42 -4.92 -7.07 16.60
N VAL A 43 -5.35 -7.48 15.40
CA VAL A 43 -4.95 -8.77 14.80
C VAL A 43 -3.44 -8.80 14.50
N ALA A 44 -2.89 -7.73 13.94
CA ALA A 44 -1.44 -7.65 13.72
C ALA A 44 -0.64 -7.72 15.03
N TRP A 45 -1.15 -7.12 16.11
CA TRP A 45 -0.53 -7.17 17.42
C TRP A 45 -0.59 -8.56 18.05
N GLU A 46 -1.73 -9.24 17.95
CA GLU A 46 -1.88 -10.63 18.37
C GLU A 46 -0.84 -11.51 17.68
N PHE A 47 -0.68 -11.38 16.37
CA PHE A 47 0.33 -12.13 15.62
C PHE A 47 1.76 -11.88 16.12
N ILE A 48 2.17 -10.63 16.38
CA ILE A 48 3.53 -10.39 16.91
C ILE A 48 3.70 -10.87 18.35
N ASN A 49 2.63 -10.92 19.16
CA ASN A 49 2.67 -11.53 20.49
C ASN A 49 2.88 -13.05 20.39
N GLU A 50 2.14 -13.73 19.51
CA GLU A 50 2.30 -15.17 19.27
C GLU A 50 3.71 -15.53 18.80
N LYS A 51 4.33 -14.65 18.01
CA LYS A 51 5.72 -14.81 17.53
C LYS A 51 6.78 -14.40 18.57
N GLY A 52 6.38 -13.78 19.69
CA GLY A 52 7.31 -13.25 20.70
C GLY A 52 8.13 -12.05 20.22
N TRP A 53 7.58 -11.25 19.30
CA TRP A 53 8.22 -10.04 18.77
C TRP A 53 7.73 -8.75 19.43
N ASN A 54 6.67 -8.84 20.23
CA ASN A 54 6.06 -7.71 20.96
C ASN A 54 7.03 -6.99 21.90
N ASP A 55 8.04 -7.68 22.45
CA ASP A 55 9.05 -7.06 23.30
C ASP A 55 9.92 -6.05 22.55
N ARG A 56 9.89 -6.04 21.22
CA ARG A 56 10.66 -5.12 20.37
C ARG A 56 9.93 -3.80 20.12
N ALA A 57 8.60 -3.83 20.16
CA ALA A 57 7.75 -2.66 19.99
C ALA A 57 7.82 -1.78 21.24
N LYS A 58 7.85 -0.46 21.02
CA LYS A 58 7.90 0.58 22.07
C LYS A 58 6.55 0.75 22.76
N GLU A 59 5.48 0.68 21.99
CA GLU A 59 4.10 0.88 22.42
C GLU A 59 3.24 -0.29 21.93
N ASP A 60 1.97 -0.30 22.33
CA ASP A 60 1.02 -1.34 21.94
C ASP A 60 0.37 -1.07 20.57
N TRP A 61 -0.62 -1.90 20.24
CA TRP A 61 -1.33 -1.85 18.97
C TRP A 61 -2.00 -0.51 18.66
N GLN A 62 -2.35 0.30 19.67
CA GLN A 62 -3.12 1.52 19.47
C GLN A 62 -2.34 2.61 18.73
N SER A 63 -1.00 2.59 18.81
CA SER A 63 -0.15 3.54 18.08
C SER A 63 0.40 3.02 16.75
N ALA A 64 0.05 1.77 16.40
CA ALA A 64 0.47 1.18 15.15
C ALA A 64 -0.07 1.96 13.94
N LYS A 65 0.75 2.06 12.89
CA LYS A 65 0.41 2.77 11.65
C LYS A 65 -0.04 1.76 10.61
N VAL A 66 -1.18 2.04 9.98
CA VAL A 66 -1.73 1.23 8.90
C VAL A 66 -1.57 1.97 7.57
N LYS A 67 -1.09 1.26 6.54
CA LYS A 67 -0.94 1.76 5.17
C LYS A 67 -1.40 0.71 4.18
N LYS A 68 -1.88 1.13 3.01
CA LYS A 68 -2.08 0.22 1.88
C LYS A 68 -0.77 -0.03 1.15
N THR A 69 -0.54 -1.26 0.70
CA THR A 69 0.61 -1.64 -0.13
C THR A 69 0.23 -2.74 -1.12
N ILE A 70 1.13 -3.04 -2.06
CA ILE A 70 1.09 -4.28 -2.84
C ILE A 70 1.96 -5.32 -2.12
N ALA A 71 1.42 -6.52 -1.90
CA ALA A 71 2.18 -7.65 -1.44
C ALA A 71 3.10 -8.14 -2.57
N ASP A 72 4.41 -8.17 -2.32
CA ASP A 72 5.41 -8.59 -3.28
C ASP A 72 6.49 -9.47 -2.60
N ASN A 73 7.59 -9.72 -3.31
CA ASN A 73 8.67 -10.58 -2.84
C ASN A 73 9.53 -10.00 -1.70
N SER A 74 9.28 -8.76 -1.26
CA SER A 74 9.92 -8.20 -0.07
C SER A 74 9.29 -8.73 1.23
N TYR A 75 8.13 -9.38 1.14
CA TYR A 75 7.41 -9.96 2.26
C TYR A 75 7.55 -11.48 2.29
N GLU A 76 7.56 -12.05 3.50
CA GLU A 76 7.28 -13.45 3.73
C GLU A 76 5.76 -13.67 3.74
N LEU A 77 5.23 -14.11 2.61
CA LEU A 77 3.80 -14.40 2.46
C LEU A 77 3.45 -15.76 3.07
N LEU A 78 2.53 -15.74 4.04
CA LEU A 78 1.91 -16.94 4.62
C LEU A 78 0.89 -17.53 3.64
N ASP A 79 0.18 -16.67 2.91
CA ASP A 79 -0.67 -17.04 1.78
C ASP A 79 -0.13 -16.44 0.47
N LYS A 80 0.41 -17.29 -0.38
CA LYS A 80 0.96 -16.91 -1.69
C LYS A 80 -0.09 -16.44 -2.69
N THR A 81 -1.37 -16.68 -2.44
CA THR A 81 -2.43 -16.16 -3.32
C THR A 81 -2.54 -14.64 -3.27
N TYR A 82 -1.91 -13.98 -2.29
CA TYR A 82 -1.85 -12.53 -2.17
C TYR A 82 -0.68 -11.88 -2.92
N ASP A 83 0.21 -12.65 -3.56
CA ASP A 83 1.28 -12.07 -4.40
C ASP A 83 0.70 -11.17 -5.50
N GLY A 84 1.15 -9.91 -5.54
CA GLY A 84 0.67 -8.87 -6.44
C GLY A 84 -0.68 -8.24 -6.06
N LYS A 85 -1.27 -8.56 -4.90
CA LYS A 85 -2.55 -7.97 -4.44
C LYS A 85 -2.34 -6.76 -3.53
N GLU A 86 -3.34 -5.85 -3.53
CA GLU A 86 -3.42 -4.78 -2.54
C GLU A 86 -3.80 -5.35 -1.16
N VAL A 87 -3.04 -4.99 -0.14
CA VAL A 87 -3.20 -5.43 1.25
C VAL A 87 -2.93 -4.26 2.21
N LEU A 88 -3.22 -4.47 3.49
CA LEU A 88 -2.84 -3.51 4.55
C LEU A 88 -1.52 -3.92 5.17
N THR A 89 -0.64 -2.96 5.42
CA THR A 89 0.58 -3.11 6.22
C THR A 89 0.40 -2.40 7.54
N VAL A 90 0.64 -3.12 8.63
CA VAL A 90 0.68 -2.59 10.00
C VAL A 90 2.13 -2.52 10.46
N SER A 91 2.54 -1.35 10.94
CA SER A 91 3.90 -1.10 11.43
C SER A 91 3.86 -0.55 12.85
N PHE A 92 4.82 -0.99 13.67
CA PHE A 92 4.95 -0.63 15.08
C PHE A 92 6.22 0.20 15.28
N GLU A 93 6.21 1.14 16.22
CA GLU A 93 7.42 1.87 16.58
C GLU A 93 8.33 0.96 17.42
N ASP A 94 9.62 0.93 17.10
CA ASP A 94 10.60 0.12 17.81
C ASP A 94 11.13 0.80 19.08
N LYS A 95 11.50 -0.01 20.07
CA LYS A 95 12.27 0.48 21.23
C LYS A 95 13.67 0.89 20.77
N ASN A 96 14.21 1.97 21.34
CA ASN A 96 15.55 2.49 21.01
C ASN A 96 16.71 1.47 21.21
N SER A 97 16.51 0.40 21.99
CA SER A 97 17.57 -0.53 22.41
C SER A 97 17.51 -1.90 21.72
N VAL A 98 16.69 -2.09 20.69
CA VAL A 98 16.61 -3.38 19.99
C VAL A 98 17.61 -3.44 18.85
N VAL A 99 18.24 -4.61 18.69
CA VAL A 99 19.15 -4.87 17.56
C VAL A 99 18.37 -5.23 16.30
N ILE A 100 17.23 -5.91 16.47
CA ILE A 100 16.30 -6.30 15.41
C ILE A 100 14.97 -5.63 15.74
N GLY A 101 14.43 -4.88 14.78
CA GLY A 101 13.15 -4.19 14.93
C GLY A 101 11.93 -5.11 15.05
N THR A 102 10.76 -4.48 15.05
CA THR A 102 9.47 -5.14 14.97
C THR A 102 9.11 -5.36 13.50
N PRO A 103 8.81 -6.59 13.07
CA PRO A 103 8.36 -6.83 11.70
C PRO A 103 7.11 -6.02 11.35
N SER A 104 6.99 -5.63 10.08
CA SER A 104 5.74 -5.08 9.55
C SER A 104 4.83 -6.22 9.15
N ILE A 105 3.54 -6.14 9.48
CA ILE A 105 2.58 -7.24 9.30
C ILE A 105 1.64 -6.93 8.14
N LEU A 106 1.41 -7.90 7.27
CA LEU A 106 0.42 -7.80 6.20
C LEU A 106 -0.91 -8.40 6.64
N VAL A 107 -1.97 -7.64 6.44
CA VAL A 107 -3.34 -8.00 6.80
C VAL A 107 -4.23 -7.85 5.58
N ASP A 108 -5.08 -8.84 5.34
CA ASP A 108 -6.12 -8.77 4.32
C ASP A 108 -7.19 -7.73 4.73
N PRO A 109 -7.44 -6.68 3.91
CA PRO A 109 -8.44 -5.65 4.23
C PRO A 109 -9.87 -6.18 4.35
N ASP A 110 -10.20 -7.31 3.72
CA ASP A 110 -11.58 -7.82 3.69
C ASP A 110 -11.88 -8.74 4.89
N SER A 111 -10.93 -9.59 5.26
CA SER A 111 -11.09 -10.60 6.31
C SER A 111 -10.41 -10.25 7.64
N ASN A 112 -9.53 -9.25 7.65
CA ASN A 112 -8.60 -8.93 8.73
C ASN A 112 -7.63 -10.08 9.08
N GLU A 113 -7.41 -11.06 8.21
CA GLU A 113 -6.47 -12.15 8.45
C GLU A 113 -5.02 -11.73 8.17
N VAL A 114 -4.06 -12.26 8.94
CA VAL A 114 -2.63 -12.05 8.68
C VAL A 114 -2.18 -12.93 7.51
N ILE A 115 -1.74 -12.29 6.43
CA ILE A 115 -1.36 -12.96 5.18
C ILE A 115 0.14 -12.96 4.92
N GLY A 116 0.92 -12.24 5.73
CA GLY A 116 2.37 -12.17 5.59
C GLY A 116 3.02 -11.19 6.56
N TYR A 117 4.34 -11.09 6.48
CA TYR A 117 5.11 -10.11 7.24
C TYR A 117 6.42 -9.77 6.54
N MET A 118 6.97 -8.58 6.81
CA MET A 118 8.31 -8.18 6.41
C MET A 118 9.20 -8.15 7.65
N PRO A 119 10.22 -9.03 7.73
CA PRO A 119 11.21 -8.96 8.80
C PRO A 119 11.88 -7.57 8.84
N SER A 120 12.15 -7.09 10.05
CA SER A 120 13.01 -5.93 10.25
C SER A 120 14.48 -6.35 10.20
N GLU A 121 15.36 -5.46 9.75
CA GLU A 121 16.81 -5.60 9.88
C GLU A 121 17.28 -5.50 11.34
#